data_AF-A0A957KAU2-F1
#
_entry.id   AF-A0A957KAU2-F1
#
_cell.length_a   1.000
_cell.length_b   1.000
_cell.length_c   1.000
_cell.angle_alpha   90.00
_cell.angle_beta   90.00
_cell.angle_gamma   90.00
#
_symmetry.space_group_name_H-M   'P 1'
#
loop_
_entity.id
_entity.type
_entity.pdbx_description
1 polymer ?
#
loop_
_entity_poly.entity_id
_entity_poly.type
_entity_poly.pdbx_seq_one_letter_code
_entity_poly.pdbx_strand_id
1 'polypeptide(L)'
;MEEMPRYVLVIAAALVLFALYLNTTRRGNKIKVVCANCESKDVVEVSRETVGTRTVQPHGGGTPGGGSVRLQLDIEAKYHCRNCGNSFSRRFTETH
;
A
#
# COMPACT_ATOMS: atom_id res chain seq x y z
N MET A 1 28.78 29.76 -25.11
CA MET A 1 28.96 28.90 -23.92
C MET A 1 28.26 29.61 -22.79
N GLU A 2 26.97 29.33 -22.62
CA GLU A 2 26.16 29.95 -21.56
C GLU A 2 26.59 29.36 -20.22
N GLU A 3 27.19 30.19 -19.37
CA GLU A 3 27.53 29.84 -18.01
C GLU A 3 26.21 29.60 -17.26
N MET A 4 25.84 28.34 -17.04
CA MET A 4 24.70 28.04 -16.19
C MET A 4 24.97 28.64 -14.80
N PRO A 5 24.14 29.58 -14.34
CA PRO A 5 24.43 30.29 -13.13
C PRO A 5 24.31 29.32 -11.95
N ARG A 6 25.24 29.42 -10.99
CA ARG A 6 25.42 28.47 -9.88
C ARG A 6 24.13 28.16 -9.10
N TYR A 7 23.16 29.08 -9.07
CA TYR A 7 21.87 28.86 -8.43
C TYR A 7 21.05 27.75 -9.10
N VAL A 8 21.17 27.54 -10.41
CA VAL A 8 20.46 26.48 -11.14
C VAL A 8 20.90 25.10 -10.68
N LEU A 9 22.21 24.93 -10.42
CA LEU A 9 22.76 23.68 -9.88
C LEU A 9 22.25 23.41 -8.46
N VAL A 10 22.17 24.44 -7.62
CA VAL A 10 21.65 24.31 -6.25
C VAL A 10 20.16 23.94 -6.25
N ILE A 11 19.36 24.59 -7.10
CA ILE A 11 17.93 24.30 -7.24
C ILE A 11 17.73 22.87 -7.78
N ALA A 12 18.48 22.46 -8.80
CA ALA A 12 18.40 21.11 -9.35
C ALA A 12 18.76 20.05 -8.28
N ALA A 13 19.82 20.25 -7.51
CA ALA A 13 20.20 19.35 -6.43
C ALA A 13 19.12 19.27 -5.32
N ALA A 14 18.53 20.40 -4.94
CA ALA A 14 17.45 20.44 -3.96
C ALA A 14 16.20 19.68 -4.43
N LEU A 15 15.82 19.83 -5.71
CA LEU A 15 14.70 19.10 -6.30
C LEU A 15 14.95 17.59 -6.34
N VAL A 16 16.17 17.15 -6.66
CA VAL A 16 16.53 15.73 -6.64
C VAL A 16 16.45 15.17 -5.22
N LEU A 17 16.99 15.87 -4.22
CA LEU A 17 16.91 15.45 -2.82
C LEU A 17 15.46 15.39 -2.32
N PHE A 18 14.65 16.38 -2.67
CA PHE A 18 13.23 16.41 -2.32
C PHE A 18 12.44 15.26 -2.97
N ALA A 19 12.71 14.94 -4.23
CA ALA A 19 12.10 13.80 -4.92
C ALA A 19 12.50 12.46 -4.28
N LEU A 20 13.78 12.29 -3.90
CA LEU A 20 14.24 11.12 -3.17
C LEU A 20 13.56 11.00 -1.81
N TYR A 21 13.44 12.09 -1.07
CA TYR A 21 12.75 12.13 0.22
C TYR A 21 11.28 11.67 0.07
N LEU A 22 10.52 12.23 -0.88
CA LEU A 22 9.14 11.82 -1.15
C LEU A 22 9.02 10.35 -1.59
N ASN A 23 10.00 9.81 -2.32
CA ASN A 23 10.00 8.42 -2.74
C ASN A 23 10.21 7.45 -1.55
N THR A 24 11.08 7.83 -0.61
CA THR A 24 11.32 7.02 0.61
C THR A 24 10.10 6.99 1.54
N THR A 25 9.41 8.12 1.73
CA THR A 25 8.23 8.19 2.59
C THR A 25 7.03 7.43 2.02
N ARG A 26 6.88 7.38 0.68
CA ARG A 26 5.82 6.59 0.01
C ARG A 26 6.00 5.08 0.12
N ARG A 27 7.19 4.56 0.44
CA ARG A 27 7.42 3.10 0.57
C ARG A 27 6.98 2.52 1.93
N GLY A 28 6.53 3.36 2.86
CA GLY A 28 6.42 3.04 4.28
C GLY A 28 5.22 2.21 4.76
N ASN A 29 4.43 1.56 3.89
CA ASN A 29 3.24 0.83 4.38
C ASN A 29 3.01 -0.56 3.75
N LYS A 30 4.10 -1.31 3.50
CA LYS A 30 3.95 -2.74 3.24
C LYS A 30 3.62 -3.43 4.57
N ILE A 31 2.38 -3.90 4.70
CA ILE A 31 1.94 -4.76 5.80
C ILE A 31 2.95 -5.90 5.92
N LYS A 32 3.76 -5.91 6.98
CA LYS A 32 4.73 -6.97 7.24
C LYS A 32 3.94 -8.20 7.69
N VAL A 33 3.59 -9.08 6.75
CA VAL A 33 3.01 -10.38 7.06
C VAL A 33 4.15 -11.26 7.57
N VAL A 34 4.01 -11.78 8.79
CA VAL A 34 4.95 -12.71 9.42
C VAL A 34 4.25 -14.04 9.65
N CYS A 35 5.00 -15.14 9.57
CA CYS A 35 4.45 -16.46 9.89
C CYS A 35 4.13 -16.54 11.38
N ALA A 36 2.89 -16.86 11.74
CA ALA A 36 2.49 -17.01 13.15
C ALA A 36 3.18 -18.17 13.88
N ASN A 37 3.73 -19.14 13.14
CA ASN A 37 4.34 -20.34 13.71
C ASN A 37 5.85 -20.18 14.00
N CYS A 38 6.59 -19.49 13.12
CA CYS A 38 8.05 -19.38 13.22
C CYS A 38 8.58 -17.95 13.14
N GLU A 39 7.68 -16.95 13.11
CA GLU A 39 7.97 -15.51 13.04
C GLU A 39 8.81 -15.08 11.82
N SER A 40 9.04 -15.97 10.86
CA SER A 40 9.78 -15.67 9.64
C SER A 40 9.01 -14.69 8.76
N LYS A 41 9.77 -13.79 8.13
CA LYS A 41 9.29 -12.84 7.10
C LYS A 41 9.24 -13.47 5.71
N ASP A 42 9.76 -14.69 5.56
CA ASP A 42 9.77 -15.43 4.30
C ASP A 42 8.42 -16.13 4.08
N VAL A 43 7.41 -15.32 3.76
CA VAL A 43 6.05 -15.75 3.45
C VAL A 43 5.70 -15.36 2.03
N VAL A 44 5.11 -16.29 1.29
CA VAL A 44 4.66 -16.12 -0.09
C VAL A 44 3.15 -16.21 -0.13
N GLU A 45 2.50 -15.25 -0.79
CA GLU A 45 1.07 -15.34 -1.09
C GLU A 45 0.85 -16.40 -2.18
N VAL A 46 0.02 -17.40 -1.87
CA VAL A 46 -0.27 -18.53 -2.76
C VAL A 46 -1.60 -18.33 -3.49
N SER A 47 -2.58 -17.71 -2.84
CA SER A 47 -3.89 -17.42 -3.42
C SER A 47 -4.49 -16.17 -2.79
N ARG A 48 -5.26 -15.43 -3.58
CA ARG A 48 -5.98 -14.23 -3.16
C ARG A 48 -7.37 -14.26 -3.77
N GLU A 49 -8.38 -14.33 -2.92
CA GLU A 49 -9.77 -14.47 -3.34
C GLU A 49 -10.64 -13.40 -2.67
N THR A 50 -11.51 -12.76 -3.45
CA THR A 50 -12.51 -11.84 -2.92
C THR A 50 -13.67 -12.67 -2.37
N VAL A 51 -13.81 -12.72 -1.06
CA VAL A 51 -14.86 -13.48 -0.36
C VAL A 51 -16.11 -12.65 -0.11
N GLY A 52 -16.04 -11.32 -0.25
CA GLY A 52 -17.21 -10.46 -0.11
C GLY A 52 -16.99 -9.05 -0.65
N THR A 53 -18.09 -8.39 -0.97
CA THR A 53 -18.11 -6.97 -1.34
C THR A 53 -19.22 -6.28 -0.57
N ARG A 54 -18.91 -5.19 0.10
CA ARG A 54 -19.90 -4.33 0.75
C ARG A 54 -19.74 -2.89 0.27
N THR A 55 -20.86 -2.26 -0.08
CA THR A 55 -20.91 -0.83 -0.39
C THR A 55 -21.00 -0.07 0.92
N VAL A 56 -19.99 0.77 1.20
CA VAL A 56 -20.03 1.64 2.38
C VAL A 56 -20.64 2.97 1.94
N GLN A 57 -21.89 3.20 2.32
CA GLN A 57 -22.52 4.50 2.14
C GLN A 57 -21.78 5.52 3.03
N PRO A 58 -21.24 6.61 2.46
CA PRO A 58 -20.63 7.65 3.27
C PRO A 58 -21.69 8.24 4.21
N HIS A 59 -21.54 8.00 5.52
CA HIS A 59 -22.31 8.71 6.54
C HIS A 59 -21.71 10.11 6.70
N GLY A 60 -22.26 11.08 5.97
CA GLY A 60 -21.86 12.48 6.07
C GLY A 60 -22.80 13.34 5.24
N GLY A 61 -23.60 14.18 5.91
CA GLY A 61 -24.68 14.93 5.31
C GLY A 61 -24.26 16.05 4.37
N GLY A 62 -25.16 16.36 3.43
CA GLY A 62 -25.34 17.70 2.89
C GLY A 62 -24.45 18.11 1.72
N THR A 63 -24.67 17.54 0.54
CA THR A 63 -24.57 18.29 -0.73
C THR A 63 -25.17 17.49 -1.89
N PRO A 64 -26.07 18.06 -2.72
CA PRO A 64 -26.63 17.37 -3.88
C PRO A 64 -25.62 17.44 -5.03
N GLY A 65 -24.67 16.52 -5.05
CA GLY A 65 -23.68 16.44 -6.13
C GLY A 65 -22.71 15.28 -5.97
N GLY A 66 -23.00 14.15 -6.62
CA GLY A 66 -22.05 13.07 -6.88
C GLY A 66 -21.42 12.41 -5.63
N GLY A 67 -22.17 11.52 -4.97
CA GLY A 67 -21.59 10.67 -3.93
C GLY A 67 -20.62 9.64 -4.51
N SER A 68 -19.35 9.67 -4.08
CA SER A 68 -18.41 8.58 -4.36
C SER A 68 -18.82 7.34 -3.55
N VAL A 69 -19.34 6.32 -4.22
CA VAL A 69 -19.60 5.02 -3.61
C VAL A 69 -18.24 4.38 -3.35
N ARG A 70 -17.90 4.18 -2.07
CA ARG A 70 -16.69 3.41 -1.70
C ARG A 70 -17.04 1.94 -1.64
N LEU A 71 -16.30 1.14 -2.40
CA LEU A 71 -16.45 -0.31 -2.41
C LEU A 71 -15.45 -0.89 -1.42
N GLN A 72 -15.96 -1.67 -0.48
CA GLN A 72 -15.14 -2.35 0.49
C GLN A 72 -15.14 -3.84 0.18
N LEU A 73 -14.00 -4.36 -0.24
CA LEU A 73 -13.80 -5.76 -0.60
C LEU A 73 -13.23 -6.52 0.61
N ASP A 74 -13.89 -7.60 0.99
CA ASP A 74 -13.37 -8.59 1.92
C ASP A 74 -12.53 -9.58 1.13
N ILE A 75 -11.22 -9.56 1.37
CA ILE A 75 -10.23 -10.38 0.67
C ILE A 75 -9.69 -11.41 1.64
N GLU A 76 -9.67 -12.67 1.23
CA GLU A 76 -8.95 -13.74 1.91
C GLU A 76 -7.72 -14.10 1.10
N ALA A 77 -6.55 -13.94 1.70
CA ALA A 77 -5.28 -14.33 1.10
C ALA A 77 -4.68 -15.51 1.87
N LYS A 78 -4.27 -16.55 1.14
CA LYS A 78 -3.54 -17.70 1.68
C LYS A 78 -2.04 -17.45 1.51
N TYR A 79 -1.31 -17.58 2.60
CA TYR A 79 0.14 -17.43 2.67
C TYR A 79 0.78 -18.77 2.99
N HIS A 80 1.95 -19.00 2.42
CA HIS A 80 2.80 -20.14 2.71
C HIS A 80 4.16 -19.65 3.19
N CYS A 81 4.60 -20.12 4.36
CA CYS A 81 5.91 -19.80 4.89
C CYS A 81 6.96 -20.76 4.34
N ARG A 82 7.98 -20.24 3.65
CA ARG A 82 9.07 -21.08 3.12
C ARG A 82 9.96 -21.67 4.21
N ASN A 83 10.02 -21.03 5.38
CA ASN A 83 10.92 -21.44 6.44
C ASN A 83 10.41 -22.67 7.21
N CYS A 84 9.12 -22.71 7.55
CA CYS A 84 8.52 -23.83 8.29
C CYS A 84 7.53 -24.67 7.47
N GLY A 85 7.26 -24.30 6.22
CA GLY A 85 6.31 -24.98 5.35
C GLY A 85 4.84 -24.80 5.75
N ASN A 86 4.55 -23.98 6.77
CA ASN A 86 3.18 -23.81 7.25
C ASN A 86 2.37 -22.87 6.35
N SER A 87 1.10 -23.20 6.14
CA SER A 87 0.16 -22.43 5.34
C SER A 87 -0.91 -21.82 6.24
N PHE A 88 -1.20 -20.54 6.06
CA PHE A 88 -2.21 -19.82 6.85
C PHE A 88 -2.99 -18.84 5.98
N SER A 89 -4.26 -18.62 6.27
CA SER A 89 -5.05 -17.58 5.61
C SER A 89 -5.15 -16.32 6.47
N ARG A 90 -5.22 -15.17 5.82
CA ARG A 90 -5.48 -13.88 6.45
C ARG A 90 -6.58 -13.18 5.69
N ARG A 91 -7.63 -12.80 6.42
CA ARG A 91 -8.68 -11.95 5.90
C ARG A 91 -8.34 -10.49 6.17
N PHE A 92 -8.48 -9.65 5.16
CA PHE A 92 -8.35 -8.22 5.31
C PHE A 92 -9.32 -7.49 4.39
N THR A 93 -9.63 -6.27 4.79
CA THR A 93 -10.62 -5.45 4.11
C THR A 93 -9.89 -4.35 3.32
N GLU A 94 -10.05 -4.37 2.00
CA GLU A 94 -9.49 -3.36 1.10
C GLU A 94 -10.62 -2.40 0.68
N THR A 95 -10.39 -1.09 0.78
CA THR A 95 -11.38 -0.07 0.39
C THR A 95 -10.87 0.63 -0.86
N HIS A 96 -11.65 0.54 -1.93
CA HIS A 96 -11.41 1.20 -3.21
C HIS A 96 -12.37 2.38 -3.42
#